data_AF-A0A3C0G736-F1
#
_entry.id   AF-A0A3C0G736-F1
#
_cell.length_a   1.000
_cell.length_b   1.000
_cell.length_c   1.000
_cell.angle_alpha   90.00
_cell.angle_beta   90.00
_cell.angle_gamma   90.00
#
_symmetry.space_group_name_H-M   'P 1'
#
loop_
_entity.id
_entity.type
_entity.pdbx_description
1 polymer ?
#
loop_
_entity_poly.entity_id
_entity_poly.type
_entity_poly.pdbx_seq_one_letter_code
_entity_poly.pdbx_strand_id
1 'polypeptide(L)'
;MKTPQEHKRSNVKEILNKTLKTTLTKLTPISILVNESIGDDFTKVDFSFEEACGEIIKTVSLTDISGLGFVDCLFKGCLQEYSEKYNSLSNIMLSDLKINPIFSMAKTSARTDAKTDVSICVEIKDHGIAEFRSRSRSIIYSSLVATLEAFQFYINCQRSFEKLKWIVKDAKQRNRQDTVQSCLKDMAAITEMNTYAK
;
A
#
# COMPACT_ATOMS: atom_id res chain seq x y z
N MET A 1 -4.05 7.56 -20.46
CA MET A 1 -2.58 7.74 -20.49
C MET A 1 -2.10 7.52 -19.06
N LYS A 2 -1.13 6.63 -18.83
CA LYS A 2 -0.60 6.40 -17.48
C LYS A 2 0.38 7.52 -17.11
N THR A 3 0.39 7.95 -15.86
CA THR A 3 1.39 8.93 -15.40
C THR A 3 2.79 8.28 -15.38
N PRO A 4 3.89 9.05 -15.45
CA PRO A 4 5.24 8.49 -15.32
C PRO A 4 5.43 7.65 -14.04
N GLN A 5 4.79 8.03 -12.94
CA GLN A 5 4.80 7.29 -11.68
C GLN A 5 4.05 5.95 -11.79
N GLU A 6 2.90 5.92 -12.49
CA GLU A 6 2.19 4.68 -12.76
C GLU A 6 2.99 3.71 -13.64
N HIS A 7 3.78 4.22 -14.59
CA HIS A 7 4.69 3.42 -15.40
C HIS A 7 5.79 2.78 -14.55
N LYS A 8 6.49 3.58 -13.73
CA LYS A 8 7.53 3.05 -12.83
C LYS A 8 6.95 2.02 -11.86
N ARG A 9 5.77 2.25 -11.29
CA ARG A 9 5.09 1.29 -10.42
C ARG A 9 4.72 0.00 -11.16
N SER A 10 4.33 0.08 -12.43
CA SER A 10 4.04 -1.09 -13.25
C SER A 10 5.29 -1.97 -13.41
N ASN A 11 6.44 -1.36 -13.69
CA ASN A 11 7.72 -2.07 -13.79
C ASN A 11 8.09 -2.73 -12.45
N VAL A 12 7.92 -2.02 -11.33
CA VAL A 12 8.16 -2.60 -10.00
C VAL A 12 7.22 -3.76 -9.74
N LYS A 13 5.92 -3.66 -10.06
CA LYS A 13 4.96 -4.77 -9.89
C LYS A 13 5.40 -6.05 -10.63
N GLU A 14 5.98 -5.93 -11.81
CA GLU A 14 6.53 -7.09 -12.54
C GLU A 14 7.68 -7.73 -11.77
N ILE A 15 8.58 -6.92 -11.20
CA ILE A 15 9.69 -7.40 -10.35
C ILE A 15 9.14 -8.07 -9.08
N LEU A 16 8.11 -7.51 -8.44
CA LEU A 16 7.48 -8.09 -7.26
C LEU A 16 6.90 -9.48 -7.58
N ASN A 17 6.15 -9.59 -8.68
CA ASN A 17 5.56 -10.86 -9.14
C ASN A 17 6.64 -11.90 -9.48
N LYS A 18 7.71 -11.49 -10.18
CA LYS A 18 8.86 -12.34 -10.50
C LYS A 18 9.55 -12.85 -9.24
N THR A 19 9.74 -11.97 -8.25
CA THR A 19 10.55 -12.23 -7.05
C THR A 19 9.78 -13.03 -6.00
N LEU A 20 8.55 -12.64 -5.69
CA LEU A 20 7.76 -13.24 -4.61
C LEU A 20 6.83 -14.35 -5.09
N LYS A 21 6.40 -14.34 -6.36
CA LYS A 21 5.50 -15.34 -6.96
C LYS A 21 4.28 -15.59 -6.06
N THR A 22 4.10 -16.83 -5.58
CA THR A 22 2.99 -17.23 -4.71
C THR A 22 3.04 -16.59 -3.33
N THR A 23 4.20 -16.08 -2.90
CA THR A 23 4.38 -15.47 -1.58
C THR A 23 4.15 -13.96 -1.57
N LEU A 24 3.57 -13.39 -2.63
CA LEU A 24 3.17 -11.98 -2.66
C LEU A 24 2.17 -11.69 -1.54
N THR A 25 2.40 -10.66 -0.72
CA THR A 25 1.44 -10.22 0.28
C THR A 25 0.23 -9.61 -0.42
N LYS A 26 -0.97 -10.02 -0.02
CA LYS A 26 -2.24 -9.42 -0.41
C LYS A 26 -3.02 -9.00 0.84
N LEU A 27 -3.48 -7.75 0.87
CA LEU A 27 -4.31 -7.20 1.93
C LEU A 27 -5.73 -6.99 1.40
N THR A 28 -6.73 -7.64 2.01
CA THR A 28 -8.13 -7.60 1.55
C THR A 28 -9.04 -7.11 2.68
N PRO A 29 -9.76 -5.98 2.52
CA PRO A 29 -10.60 -5.45 3.59
C PRO A 29 -11.75 -6.40 3.94
N ILE A 30 -12.03 -6.55 5.24
CA ILE A 30 -13.17 -7.32 5.76
C ILE A 30 -14.23 -6.37 6.31
N SER A 31 -13.89 -5.56 7.30
CA SER A 31 -14.84 -4.70 8.00
C SER A 31 -14.22 -3.38 8.43
N ILE A 32 -15.09 -2.40 8.64
CA ILE A 32 -14.71 -1.07 9.10
C ILE A 32 -15.85 -0.42 9.88
N LEU A 33 -15.52 0.16 11.02
CA LEU A 33 -16.40 0.97 11.86
C LEU A 33 -15.70 2.31 12.10
N VAL A 34 -16.43 3.40 11.86
CA VAL A 34 -15.96 4.76 12.12
C VAL A 34 -16.90 5.39 13.13
N ASN A 35 -16.34 5.92 14.22
CA ASN A 35 -17.08 6.63 15.25
C ASN A 35 -16.50 8.04 15.40
N GLU A 36 -17.37 9.02 15.19
CA GLU A 36 -17.10 10.45 15.33
C GLU A 36 -18.19 11.05 16.23
N SER A 37 -17.79 11.93 17.14
CA SER A 37 -18.72 12.52 18.11
C SER A 37 -18.67 14.05 18.02
N ILE A 38 -19.84 14.68 18.14
CA ILE A 38 -19.93 16.14 18.18
C ILE A 38 -19.23 16.63 19.46
N GLY A 39 -18.27 17.53 19.32
CA GLY A 39 -17.50 18.08 20.45
C GLY A 39 -16.21 17.33 20.75
N ASP A 40 -15.91 16.26 20.02
CA ASP A 40 -14.60 15.60 20.00
C ASP A 40 -13.95 15.83 18.63
N ASP A 41 -12.69 16.28 18.61
CA ASP A 41 -11.92 16.51 17.37
C ASP A 41 -11.19 15.23 16.90
N PHE A 42 -11.49 14.10 17.55
CA PHE A 42 -10.92 12.79 17.23
C PHE A 42 -11.94 11.86 16.57
N THR A 43 -11.45 11.12 15.57
CA THR A 43 -12.13 9.97 14.97
C THR A 43 -11.58 8.70 15.61
N LYS A 44 -12.47 7.78 15.98
CA LYS A 44 -12.11 6.41 16.38
C LYS A 44 -12.48 5.43 15.27
N VAL A 45 -11.54 4.54 14.92
CA VAL A 45 -11.74 3.58 13.85
C VAL A 45 -11.36 2.18 14.31
N ASP A 46 -12.26 1.24 14.06
CA ASP A 46 -11.98 -0.19 14.10
C ASP A 46 -12.00 -0.71 12.67
N PHE A 47 -10.98 -1.45 12.26
CA PHE A 47 -10.98 -2.07 10.94
C PHE A 47 -10.25 -3.40 10.93
N SER A 48 -10.67 -4.27 10.02
CA SER A 48 -10.07 -5.58 9.85
C SER A 48 -9.90 -5.94 8.37
N PHE A 49 -8.88 -6.75 8.10
CA PHE A 49 -8.55 -7.20 6.76
C PHE A 49 -7.81 -8.54 6.80
N GLU A 50 -7.89 -9.29 5.71
CA GLU A 50 -7.11 -10.51 5.50
C GLU A 50 -5.73 -10.15 4.97
N GLU A 51 -4.68 -10.64 5.62
CA GLU A 51 -3.32 -10.69 5.09
C GLU A 51 -3.04 -12.10 4.58
N ALA A 52 -2.95 -12.25 3.26
CA ALA A 52 -2.57 -13.49 2.60
C ALA A 52 -1.11 -13.42 2.12
N CYS A 53 -0.32 -14.45 2.41
CA CYS A 53 1.04 -14.61 1.94
C CYS A 53 1.34 -16.10 1.68
N GLY A 54 1.30 -16.51 0.41
CA GLY A 54 1.33 -17.93 0.08
C GLY A 54 0.04 -18.62 0.50
N GLU A 55 0.15 -19.74 1.20
CA GLU A 55 -0.99 -20.50 1.73
C GLU A 55 -1.45 -19.97 3.10
N ILE A 56 -0.68 -19.06 3.70
CA ILE A 56 -0.99 -18.50 5.00
C ILE A 56 -1.95 -17.33 4.81
N ILE A 57 -3.12 -17.41 5.42
CA ILE A 57 -4.11 -16.34 5.53
C ILE A 57 -4.30 -16.05 7.01
N LYS A 58 -4.11 -14.80 7.41
CA LYS A 58 -4.44 -14.34 8.76
C LYS A 58 -5.40 -13.15 8.69
N THR A 59 -6.29 -13.06 9.67
CA THR A 59 -7.10 -11.86 9.88
C THR A 59 -6.34 -10.92 10.80
N VAL A 60 -6.18 -9.67 10.36
CA VAL A 60 -5.64 -8.58 11.17
C VAL A 60 -6.81 -7.69 11.60
N SER A 61 -6.90 -7.40 12.90
CA SER A 61 -7.93 -6.55 13.48
C SER A 61 -7.27 -5.45 14.30
N LEU A 62 -7.53 -4.20 13.91
CA LEU A 62 -7.01 -3.00 14.56
C LEU A 62 -8.20 -2.25 15.17
N THR A 63 -8.18 -2.07 16.50
CA THR A 63 -9.30 -1.54 17.28
C THR A 63 -8.91 -0.32 18.10
N ASP A 64 -9.85 0.58 18.34
CA ASP A 64 -9.71 1.85 19.08
C ASP A 64 -8.59 2.74 18.53
N ILE A 65 -8.41 2.75 17.21
CA ILE A 65 -7.40 3.61 16.57
C ILE A 65 -7.94 5.04 16.54
N SER A 66 -7.29 5.92 17.30
CA SER A 66 -7.65 7.34 17.41
C SER A 66 -6.76 8.23 16.55
N GLY A 67 -7.37 9.21 15.90
CA GLY A 67 -6.71 10.17 15.01
C GLY A 67 -7.58 11.38 14.71
N LEU A 68 -7.05 12.34 13.97
CA LEU A 68 -7.74 13.60 13.62
C LEU A 68 -8.72 13.43 12.44
N GLY A 69 -8.95 12.19 12.01
CA GLY A 69 -9.76 11.88 10.86
C GLY A 69 -9.65 10.41 10.49
N PHE A 70 -10.67 9.92 9.78
CA PHE A 70 -10.73 8.53 9.35
C PHE A 70 -9.47 8.04 8.62
N VAL A 71 -8.94 8.79 7.65
CA VAL A 71 -7.74 8.40 6.90
C VAL A 71 -6.48 8.43 7.76
N ASP A 72 -6.38 9.37 8.72
CA ASP A 72 -5.30 9.42 9.70
C ASP A 72 -5.28 8.13 10.54
N CYS A 73 -6.44 7.69 11.03
CA CYS A 73 -6.55 6.43 11.78
C CYS A 73 -6.11 5.22 10.95
N LEU A 74 -6.50 5.15 9.66
CA LEU A 74 -6.05 4.06 8.77
C LEU A 74 -4.52 4.02 8.66
N PHE A 75 -3.90 5.16 8.37
CA PHE A 75 -2.44 5.24 8.23
C PHE A 75 -1.73 4.91 9.54
N LYS A 76 -2.20 5.46 10.68
CA LYS A 76 -1.66 5.16 12.00
C LYS A 76 -1.75 3.67 12.34
N GLY A 77 -2.92 3.06 12.16
CA GLY A 77 -3.12 1.64 12.45
C GLY A 77 -2.20 0.75 11.59
N CYS A 78 -2.12 1.01 10.29
CA CYS A 78 -1.23 0.25 9.40
C CYS A 78 0.26 0.50 9.71
N LEU A 79 0.67 1.72 10.05
CA LEU A 79 2.06 2.01 10.46
C LEU A 79 2.40 1.28 11.76
N GLN A 80 1.52 1.29 12.76
CA GLN A 80 1.73 0.58 14.02
C GLN A 80 1.87 -0.93 13.81
N GLU A 81 1.03 -1.53 12.98
CA GLU A 81 1.07 -2.98 12.68
C GLU A 81 2.35 -3.38 11.93
N TYR A 82 2.81 -2.57 10.98
CA TYR A 82 3.80 -3.03 10.01
C TYR A 82 5.20 -2.42 10.13
N SER A 83 5.36 -1.27 10.80
CA SER A 83 6.65 -0.55 10.78
C SER A 83 7.77 -1.27 11.50
N GLU A 84 7.47 -2.07 12.54
CA GLU A 84 8.48 -2.86 13.26
C GLU A 84 9.09 -3.95 12.35
N LYS A 85 8.25 -4.58 11.53
CA LYS A 85 8.68 -5.65 10.62
C LYS A 85 9.28 -5.12 9.31
N TYR A 86 8.79 -3.97 8.85
CA TYR A 86 9.14 -3.40 7.56
C TYR A 86 9.59 -1.94 7.72
N ASN A 87 10.85 -1.77 8.13
CA ASN A 87 11.43 -0.46 8.45
C ASN A 87 11.29 0.59 7.35
N SER A 88 11.20 0.20 6.06
CA SER A 88 11.01 1.16 4.98
C SER A 88 9.67 1.90 5.03
N LEU A 89 8.66 1.36 5.73
CA LEU A 89 7.38 2.03 5.94
C LEU A 89 7.49 3.28 6.80
N SER A 90 8.52 3.40 7.63
CA SER A 90 8.75 4.61 8.44
C SER A 90 9.04 5.87 7.61
N ASN A 91 9.36 5.71 6.32
CA ASN A 91 9.69 6.80 5.40
C ASN A 91 8.52 7.22 4.50
N ILE A 92 7.34 6.59 4.62
CA ILE A 92 6.19 6.91 3.79
C ILE A 92 5.34 8.00 4.45
N MET A 93 4.83 8.93 3.65
CA MET A 93 3.99 10.04 4.11
C MET A 93 2.76 10.17 3.21
N LEU A 94 1.60 10.41 3.80
CA LEU A 94 0.41 10.80 3.03
C LEU A 94 0.62 12.22 2.50
N SER A 95 0.60 12.40 1.17
CA SER A 95 0.83 13.69 0.51
C SER A 95 -0.42 14.29 -0.11
N ASP A 96 -1.41 13.47 -0.50
CA ASP A 96 -2.66 13.94 -1.10
C ASP A 96 -3.78 12.90 -0.92
N LEU A 97 -5.02 13.40 -0.84
CA LEU A 97 -6.25 12.62 -0.81
C LEU A 97 -7.26 13.27 -1.76
N LYS A 98 -7.65 12.55 -2.81
CA LYS A 98 -8.64 13.01 -3.78
C LYS A 98 -9.87 12.13 -3.74
N ILE A 99 -11.03 12.78 -3.63
CA ILE A 99 -12.33 12.11 -3.62
C ILE A 99 -13.13 12.71 -4.77
N ASN A 100 -13.35 11.92 -5.83
CA ASN A 100 -14.00 12.38 -7.06
C ASN A 100 -15.28 11.56 -7.29
N PRO A 101 -16.46 12.08 -6.93
CA PRO A 101 -17.73 11.46 -7.28
C PRO A 101 -17.91 11.39 -8.80
N ILE A 102 -18.27 10.21 -9.29
CA ILE A 102 -18.54 9.93 -10.71
C ILE A 102 -20.06 9.93 -10.88
N PHE A 103 -20.64 11.12 -10.93
CA PHE A 103 -22.09 11.28 -10.96
C PHE A 103 -22.76 10.73 -12.24
N SER A 104 -22.01 10.40 -13.29
CA SER A 104 -22.50 9.65 -14.45
C SER A 104 -22.78 8.18 -14.15
N MET A 105 -22.29 7.66 -13.01
CA MET A 105 -22.51 6.29 -12.53
C MET A 105 -23.55 6.20 -11.40
N ALA A 106 -24.29 7.28 -11.15
CA ALA A 106 -25.44 7.27 -10.25
C ALA A 106 -26.61 6.47 -10.84
N LYS A 107 -27.35 5.77 -9.99
CA LYS A 107 -28.59 5.09 -10.38
C LYS A 107 -29.83 5.89 -10.02
N THR A 108 -29.71 6.84 -9.11
CA THR A 108 -30.82 7.68 -8.64
C THR A 108 -30.77 9.07 -9.27
N SER A 109 -31.93 9.72 -9.38
CA SER A 109 -32.04 11.11 -9.85
C SER A 109 -31.38 12.12 -8.92
N ALA A 110 -31.36 11.84 -7.61
CA ALA A 110 -30.64 12.63 -6.61
C ALA A 110 -29.12 12.47 -6.70
N ARG A 111 -28.63 11.43 -7.37
CA ARG A 111 -27.21 11.13 -7.64
C ARG A 111 -26.34 10.91 -6.40
N THR A 112 -26.95 10.77 -5.22
CA THR A 112 -26.25 10.51 -3.95
C THR A 112 -25.64 9.10 -3.88
N ASP A 113 -26.05 8.19 -4.76
CA ASP A 113 -25.54 6.83 -4.87
C ASP A 113 -24.42 6.67 -5.92
N ALA A 114 -23.88 7.79 -6.42
CA ALA A 114 -22.78 7.78 -7.37
C ALA A 114 -21.58 6.97 -6.85
N LYS A 115 -20.91 6.25 -7.76
CA LYS A 115 -19.58 5.72 -7.43
C LYS A 115 -18.62 6.88 -7.24
N THR A 116 -17.67 6.73 -6.33
CA THR A 116 -16.62 7.69 -6.03
C THR A 116 -15.27 7.07 -6.31
N ASP A 117 -14.40 7.81 -6.99
CA ASP A 117 -13.00 7.49 -7.17
C ASP A 117 -12.21 8.10 -6.02
N VAL A 118 -11.69 7.27 -5.13
CA VAL A 118 -10.82 7.70 -4.03
C VAL A 118 -9.39 7.41 -4.42
N SER A 119 -8.54 8.44 -4.38
CA SER A 119 -7.11 8.36 -4.67
C SER A 119 -6.31 8.83 -3.46
N ILE A 120 -5.35 8.02 -3.03
CA ILE A 120 -4.41 8.32 -1.95
C ILE A 120 -3.02 8.40 -2.56
N CYS A 121 -2.33 9.51 -2.34
CA CYS A 121 -0.96 9.72 -2.77
C CYS A 121 -0.01 9.55 -1.60
N VAL A 122 0.94 8.64 -1.74
CA VAL A 122 1.98 8.38 -0.75
C VAL A 122 3.30 8.90 -1.30
N GLU A 123 3.92 9.80 -0.56
CA GLU A 123 5.26 10.31 -0.83
C GLU A 123 6.30 9.52 -0.04
N ILE A 124 7.42 9.27 -0.68
CA ILE A 124 8.64 8.84 0.01
C ILE A 124 9.69 9.90 -0.22
N LYS A 125 10.29 10.33 0.88
CA LYS A 125 11.38 11.31 0.88
C LYS A 125 12.43 10.91 -0.16
N ASP A 126 12.75 11.81 -1.07
CA ASP A 126 13.73 11.66 -2.16
C ASP A 126 13.36 10.71 -3.32
N HIS A 127 12.17 10.08 -3.31
CA HIS A 127 11.76 9.08 -4.31
C HIS A 127 10.44 9.42 -5.04
N GLY A 128 9.70 10.42 -4.55
CA GLY A 128 8.52 10.98 -5.21
C GLY A 128 7.21 10.37 -4.72
N ILE A 129 6.15 10.55 -5.52
CA ILE A 129 4.76 10.29 -5.13
C ILE A 129 4.20 9.07 -5.89
N ALA A 130 3.62 8.12 -5.16
CA ALA A 130 2.88 6.99 -5.70
C ALA A 130 1.39 7.10 -5.38
N GLU A 131 0.53 6.88 -6.38
CA GLU A 131 -0.93 7.05 -6.24
C GLU A 131 -1.68 5.72 -6.25
N PHE A 132 -2.48 5.46 -5.22
CA PHE A 132 -3.31 4.27 -5.04
C PHE A 132 -4.78 4.64 -5.13
N ARG A 133 -5.58 3.87 -5.87
CA ARG A 133 -6.96 4.26 -6.21
C ARG A 133 -7.92 3.12 -6.00
N SER A 134 -9.09 3.44 -5.45
CA SER A 134 -10.21 2.52 -5.35
C SER A 134 -11.50 3.21 -5.72
N ARG A 135 -12.39 2.46 -6.38
CA ARG A 135 -13.68 2.97 -6.85
C ARG A 135 -14.84 2.14 -6.32
N SER A 136 -15.65 2.74 -5.45
CA SER A 136 -16.86 2.13 -4.91
C SER A 136 -17.92 3.20 -4.64
N ARG A 137 -19.08 2.83 -4.09
CA ARG A 137 -20.08 3.83 -3.63
C ARG A 137 -19.76 4.38 -2.24
N SER A 138 -18.94 3.69 -1.46
CA SER A 138 -18.56 4.10 -0.11
C SER A 138 -17.18 4.74 -0.13
N ILE A 139 -17.12 6.02 0.24
CA ILE A 139 -15.86 6.76 0.40
C ILE A 139 -14.98 6.06 1.44
N ILE A 140 -15.60 5.61 2.55
CA ILE A 140 -14.92 4.93 3.65
C ILE A 140 -14.26 3.64 3.16
N TYR A 141 -15.03 2.78 2.49
CA TYR A 141 -14.52 1.51 1.96
C TYR A 141 -13.41 1.74 0.92
N SER A 142 -13.60 2.68 0.00
CA SER A 142 -12.60 2.96 -1.03
C SER A 142 -11.31 3.53 -0.45
N SER A 143 -11.39 4.36 0.59
CA SER A 143 -10.19 4.85 1.28
C SER A 143 -9.47 3.71 1.99
N LEU A 144 -10.18 2.80 2.67
CA LEU A 144 -9.56 1.62 3.28
C LEU A 144 -8.84 0.76 2.24
N VAL A 145 -9.49 0.46 1.11
CA VAL A 145 -8.86 -0.29 0.01
C VAL A 145 -7.60 0.42 -0.50
N ALA A 146 -7.69 1.72 -0.80
CA ALA A 146 -6.55 2.48 -1.32
C ALA A 146 -5.38 2.53 -0.33
N THR A 147 -5.66 2.66 0.97
CA THR A 147 -4.64 2.60 2.03
C THR A 147 -4.01 1.20 2.08
N LEU A 148 -4.82 0.13 2.15
CA LEU A 148 -4.29 -1.24 2.17
C LEU A 148 -3.46 -1.57 0.92
N GLU A 149 -3.86 -1.10 -0.27
CA GLU A 149 -3.08 -1.25 -1.49
C GLU A 149 -1.71 -0.54 -1.41
N ALA A 150 -1.66 0.64 -0.79
CA ALA A 150 -0.41 1.36 -0.57
C ALA A 150 0.55 0.57 0.34
N PHE A 151 0.08 0.15 1.51
CA PHE A 151 0.88 -0.66 2.45
C PHE A 151 1.29 -1.99 1.82
N GLN A 152 0.36 -2.68 1.14
CA GLN A 152 0.66 -3.92 0.41
C GLN A 152 1.80 -3.72 -0.60
N PHE A 153 1.79 -2.62 -1.35
CA PHE A 153 2.84 -2.33 -2.32
C PHE A 153 4.22 -2.18 -1.64
N TYR A 154 4.31 -1.38 -0.58
CA TYR A 154 5.58 -1.12 0.09
C TYR A 154 6.10 -2.33 0.89
N ILE A 155 5.21 -3.11 1.52
CA ILE A 155 5.55 -4.39 2.15
C ILE A 155 6.18 -5.34 1.12
N ASN A 156 5.57 -5.47 -0.06
CA ASN A 156 6.11 -6.32 -1.11
C ASN A 156 7.44 -5.79 -1.67
N CYS A 157 7.62 -4.47 -1.76
CA CYS A 157 8.90 -3.86 -2.14
C CYS A 157 10.00 -4.23 -1.14
N GLN A 158 9.76 -4.10 0.17
CA GLN A 158 10.71 -4.51 1.22
C GLN A 158 11.08 -5.98 1.12
N ARG A 159 10.07 -6.86 1.08
CA ARG A 159 10.29 -8.31 1.00
C ARG A 159 11.05 -8.72 -0.27
N SER A 160 10.76 -8.06 -1.39
CA SER A 160 11.47 -8.32 -2.65
C SER A 160 12.92 -7.86 -2.57
N PHE A 161 13.17 -6.69 -2.01
CA PHE A 161 14.53 -6.16 -1.82
C PHE A 161 15.39 -7.10 -0.95
N GLU A 162 14.86 -7.55 0.18
CA GLU A 162 15.54 -8.50 1.08
C GLU A 162 15.84 -9.84 0.39
N LYS A 163 14.86 -10.37 -0.36
CA LYS A 163 15.03 -11.61 -1.12
C LYS A 163 16.10 -11.47 -2.21
N LEU A 164 16.09 -10.37 -2.96
CA LEU A 164 17.11 -10.10 -3.98
C LEU A 164 18.50 -9.93 -3.36
N LYS A 165 18.61 -9.26 -2.20
CA LYS A 165 19.88 -9.13 -1.45
C LYS A 165 20.45 -10.50 -1.09
N TRP A 166 19.60 -11.44 -0.65
CA TRP A 166 20.00 -12.82 -0.37
C TRP A 166 20.45 -13.56 -1.64
N ILE A 167 19.68 -13.46 -2.74
CA ILE A 167 20.02 -14.08 -4.03
C ILE A 167 21.36 -13.56 -4.56
N VAL A 168 21.63 -12.26 -4.46
CA VAL A 168 22.91 -11.67 -4.85
C VAL A 168 24.06 -12.24 -4.03
N LYS A 169 23.88 -12.43 -2.72
CA LYS A 169 24.91 -13.03 -1.85
C LYS A 169 25.22 -14.47 -2.26
N ASP A 170 24.20 -15.30 -2.47
CA ASP A 170 24.36 -16.69 -2.92
C ASP A 170 24.98 -16.77 -4.33
N ALA A 171 24.51 -15.96 -5.27
CA ALA A 171 25.02 -15.94 -6.64
C ALA A 171 26.51 -15.54 -6.71
N LYS A 172 26.95 -14.60 -5.86
CA LYS A 172 28.37 -14.24 -5.72
C LYS A 172 29.21 -15.41 -5.23
N GLN A 173 28.72 -16.17 -4.25
CA GLN A 173 29.42 -17.36 -3.74
C GLN A 173 29.55 -18.46 -4.80
N ARG A 174 28.59 -18.54 -5.74
CA ARG A 174 28.56 -19.53 -6.83
C ARG A 174 29.16 -19.04 -8.15
N ASN A 175 29.77 -17.85 -8.19
CA ASN A 175 30.32 -17.22 -9.40
C ASN A 175 29.30 -17.04 -10.55
N ARG A 176 28.02 -16.82 -10.22
CA ARG A 176 26.93 -16.59 -11.19
C ARG A 176 26.74 -15.10 -11.48
N GLN A 177 27.68 -14.53 -12.24
CA GLN A 177 27.73 -13.10 -12.52
C GLN A 177 26.50 -12.59 -13.30
N ASP A 178 25.91 -13.44 -14.14
CA ASP A 178 24.65 -13.20 -14.84
C ASP A 178 23.51 -12.88 -13.87
N THR A 179 23.33 -13.73 -12.86
CA THR A 179 22.30 -13.60 -11.84
C THR A 179 22.53 -12.35 -10.99
N VAL A 180 23.79 -12.06 -10.62
CA VAL A 180 24.14 -10.86 -9.85
C VAL A 180 23.70 -9.61 -10.59
N GLN A 181 24.05 -9.47 -11.88
CA GLN A 181 23.70 -8.28 -12.67
C GLN A 181 22.18 -8.14 -12.83
N SER A 182 21.47 -9.24 -13.10
CA SER A 182 20.00 -9.20 -13.18
C SER A 182 19.35 -8.78 -11.87
N CYS A 183 19.80 -9.31 -10.73
CA CYS A 183 19.23 -8.96 -9.44
C CYS A 183 19.56 -7.54 -9.02
N LEU A 184 20.77 -7.03 -9.32
CA LEU A 184 21.13 -5.63 -9.04
C LEU A 184 20.27 -4.65 -9.84
N LYS A 185 19.97 -4.98 -11.10
CA LYS A 185 19.02 -4.20 -11.92
C LYS A 185 17.63 -4.16 -11.30
N ASP A 186 17.12 -5.32 -10.86
CA ASP A 186 15.82 -5.44 -10.21
C ASP A 186 15.78 -4.66 -8.87
N MET A 187 16.87 -4.73 -8.08
CA MET A 187 17.01 -3.96 -6.84
C MET A 187 17.02 -2.45 -7.09
N ALA A 188 17.76 -1.99 -8.10
CA ALA A 188 17.81 -0.57 -8.46
C ALA A 188 16.42 -0.01 -8.79
N ALA A 189 15.63 -0.75 -9.56
CA ALA A 189 14.26 -0.36 -9.88
C ALA A 189 13.34 -0.31 -8.63
N ILE A 190 13.54 -1.21 -7.67
CA ILE A 190 12.79 -1.16 -6.40
C ILE A 190 13.21 0.05 -5.56
N THR A 191 14.51 0.37 -5.51
CA THR A 191 15.03 1.53 -4.75
C THR A 191 14.61 2.87 -5.34
N GLU A 192 14.19 2.94 -6.60
CA GLU A 192 13.57 4.18 -7.13
C GLU A 192 12.24 4.52 -6.45
N MET A 193 11.61 3.53 -5.82
CA MET A 193 10.28 3.65 -5.22
C MET A 193 10.29 3.58 -3.70
N ASN A 194 11.43 3.29 -3.06
CA ASN A 194 11.49 3.11 -1.63
C ASN A 194 12.90 3.30 -1.05
N THR A 195 12.95 3.75 0.20
CA THR A 195 14.18 3.95 0.97
C THR A 195 14.40 2.78 1.93
N TYR A 196 15.58 2.17 1.83
CA TYR A 196 15.98 1.06 2.68
C TYR A 196 17.10 1.50 3.61
N ALA A 197 17.03 1.12 4.89
CA ALA A 197 18.14 1.28 5.81
C ALA A 197 19.36 0.51 5.27
N LYS A 198 20.56 1.12 5.38
CA LYS A 198 21.82 0.53 4.94
C LYS A 198 22.20 -0.68 5.80
#